data_AF-A0A7Z9G934-F1
#
_entry.id   AF-A0A7Z9G934-F1
#
_cell.length_a   1.000
_cell.length_b   1.000
_cell.length_c   1.000
_cell.angle_alpha   90.00
_cell.angle_beta   90.00
_cell.angle_gamma   90.00
#
_symmetry.space_group_name_H-M   'P 1'
#
loop_
_entity.id
_entity.type
_entity.pdbx_description
1 polymer ?
#
loop_
_entity_poly.entity_id
_entity_poly.type
_entity_poly.pdbx_seq_one_letter_code
_entity_poly.pdbx_strand_id
1 'polypeptide(L)'
;MEGKPKMTDGLHRIEHNGQLLAMILSTRFDQDGTHFFTDDEDTMQLSFQRRPAGQRVPAHAHNRAKREIWDTQEVLWFKKGRARFDFYDDDGDYLESHIIGAGDVILLARGGHGYEVLSDVELVEAKQGPYLGNADKRMLNAVSSDKIKVKSGE
;
A
#
# COMPACT_ATOMS: atom_id res chain seq x y z
N MET A 1 23.07 6.36 -2.84
CA MET A 1 21.95 7.28 -3.15
C MET A 1 21.50 6.96 -4.56
N GLU A 2 20.66 5.94 -4.70
CA GLU A 2 19.93 5.69 -5.94
C GLU A 2 18.65 6.55 -5.87
N GLY A 3 18.40 7.33 -6.92
CA GLY A 3 17.27 8.25 -6.97
C GLY A 3 15.95 7.49 -6.85
N LYS A 4 14.99 8.06 -6.11
CA LYS A 4 13.61 7.55 -6.03
C LYS A 4 13.10 7.33 -7.47
N PRO A 5 12.59 6.13 -7.81
CA PRO A 5 12.15 5.85 -9.18
C PRO A 5 11.12 6.90 -9.61
N LYS A 6 11.30 7.47 -10.81
CA LYS A 6 10.24 8.25 -11.47
C LYS A 6 9.01 7.36 -11.58
N MET A 7 7.81 7.95 -11.48
CA MET A 7 6.53 7.26 -11.75
C MET A 7 6.68 6.39 -13.01
N THR A 8 6.80 5.08 -12.82
CA THR A 8 6.80 4.10 -13.89
C THR A 8 5.38 3.61 -14.06
N ASP A 9 4.98 3.24 -15.27
CA ASP A 9 3.74 2.53 -15.55
C ASP A 9 3.47 1.47 -14.46
N GLY A 10 2.47 1.72 -13.61
CA GLY A 10 2.04 0.77 -12.58
C GLY A 10 2.51 0.97 -11.14
N LEU A 11 3.27 2.01 -10.77
CA LEU A 11 3.42 2.40 -9.35
C LEU A 11 2.77 3.77 -9.11
N HIS A 12 1.73 3.80 -8.28
CA HIS A 12 1.03 5.03 -7.91
C HIS A 12 1.20 5.33 -6.42
N ARG A 13 1.49 6.59 -6.08
CA ARG A 13 1.66 7.06 -4.69
C ARG A 13 0.56 8.04 -4.35
N ILE A 14 -0.08 7.82 -3.20
CA ILE A 14 -1.07 8.73 -2.62
C ILE A 14 -0.36 9.49 -1.51
N GLU A 15 -0.16 10.78 -1.71
CA GLU A 15 0.59 11.63 -0.80
C GLU A 15 -0.22 12.87 -0.41
N HIS A 16 -0.13 13.26 0.86
CA HIS A 16 -0.76 14.47 1.37
C HIS A 16 0.21 15.20 2.29
N ASN A 17 0.42 16.51 2.05
CA ASN A 17 1.35 17.35 2.82
C ASN A 17 2.76 16.76 2.97
N GLY A 18 3.27 16.08 1.94
CA GLY A 18 4.59 15.44 1.94
C GLY A 18 4.65 14.12 2.73
N GLN A 19 3.52 13.61 3.21
CA GLN A 19 3.39 12.33 3.88
C GLN A 19 2.82 11.29 2.90
N LEU A 20 3.43 10.10 2.88
CA LEU A 20 2.90 8.96 2.13
C LEU A 20 1.72 8.34 2.88
N LEU A 21 0.54 8.34 2.26
CA LEU A 21 -0.65 7.69 2.81
C LEU A 21 -0.78 6.25 2.33
N ALA A 22 -0.59 6.04 1.02
CA ALA A 22 -0.68 4.72 0.42
C ALA A 22 0.16 4.60 -0.85
N MET A 23 0.49 3.37 -1.23
CA MET A 23 1.08 3.04 -2.53
C MET A 23 0.32 1.92 -3.18
N ILE A 24 0.04 2.06 -4.48
CA ILE A 24 -0.58 1.03 -5.31
C ILE A 24 0.47 0.54 -6.30
N LEU A 25 0.81 -0.74 -6.19
CA LEU A 25 1.63 -1.46 -7.16
C LEU A 25 0.71 -2.28 -8.05
N SER A 26 0.52 -1.81 -9.27
CA SER A 26 -0.30 -2.46 -10.28
C SER A 26 0.40 -3.66 -10.91
N THR A 27 -0.39 -4.60 -11.40
CA THR A 27 0.05 -5.67 -12.32
C THR A 27 0.83 -5.19 -13.55
N ARG A 28 0.71 -3.91 -13.92
CA ARG A 28 1.46 -3.30 -15.03
C ARG A 28 2.90 -2.92 -14.68
N PHE A 29 3.26 -2.87 -13.40
CA PHE A 29 4.63 -2.59 -13.00
C PHE A 29 5.54 -3.71 -13.46
N ASP A 30 6.40 -3.41 -14.43
CA ASP A 30 7.33 -4.38 -14.97
C ASP A 30 8.72 -3.76 -15.14
N GLN A 31 9.63 -4.09 -14.22
CA GLN A 31 11.02 -3.61 -14.23
C GLN A 31 11.96 -4.75 -13.86
N ASP A 32 13.14 -4.81 -14.47
CA ASP A 32 14.14 -5.81 -14.08
C ASP A 32 14.78 -5.47 -12.72
N GLY A 33 15.11 -6.51 -11.94
CA GLY A 33 15.86 -6.36 -10.68
C GLY A 33 14.98 -6.14 -9.44
N THR A 34 15.57 -5.55 -8.41
CA THR A 34 14.91 -5.24 -7.12
C THR A 34 14.63 -3.74 -7.04
N HIS A 35 13.39 -3.38 -6.75
CA HIS A 35 12.93 -2.00 -6.60
C HIS A 35 12.29 -1.83 -5.24
N PHE A 36 12.88 -0.98 -4.39
CA PHE A 36 12.32 -0.60 -3.09
C PHE A 36 11.44 0.65 -3.27
N PHE A 37 10.24 0.62 -2.68
CA PHE A 37 9.26 1.70 -2.80
C PHE A 37 9.09 2.52 -1.52
N THR A 38 9.66 2.03 -0.43
CA THR A 38 9.69 2.61 0.92
C THR A 38 11.12 2.99 1.28
N ASP A 39 11.29 4.02 2.09
CA ASP A 39 12.60 4.46 2.57
C ASP A 39 13.08 3.53 3.72
N ASP A 40 14.38 3.56 4.06
CA ASP A 40 14.98 2.66 5.07
C ASP A 40 14.42 2.89 6.49
N GLU A 41 13.90 4.08 6.76
CA GLU A 41 13.31 4.47 8.05
C GLU A 41 11.82 4.10 8.16
N ASP A 42 11.19 3.65 7.07
CA ASP A 42 9.80 3.21 7.11
C ASP A 42 9.67 1.91 7.94
N THR A 43 8.62 1.82 8.75
CA THR A 43 8.42 0.67 9.64
C THR A 43 8.08 -0.62 8.88
N MET A 44 7.59 -0.50 7.64
CA MET A 44 7.35 -1.60 6.71
C MET A 44 8.03 -1.33 5.38
N GLN A 45 8.76 -2.34 4.88
CA GLN A 45 9.45 -2.25 3.61
C GLN A 45 8.66 -2.95 2.49
N LEU A 46 8.32 -2.22 1.43
CA LEU A 46 7.73 -2.80 0.23
C LEU A 46 8.75 -2.79 -0.92
N SER A 47 8.96 -3.97 -1.53
CA SER A 47 9.79 -4.08 -2.73
C SER A 47 9.16 -4.98 -3.79
N PHE A 48 9.38 -4.64 -5.05
CA PHE A 48 9.17 -5.53 -6.18
C PHE A 48 10.50 -6.18 -6.57
N GLN A 49 10.47 -7.46 -6.95
CA GLN A 49 11.66 -8.20 -7.35
C GLN A 49 11.38 -9.08 -8.57
N ARG A 50 12.00 -8.74 -9.72
CA ARG A 50 12.06 -9.59 -10.91
C ARG A 50 13.43 -10.23 -11.02
N ARG A 51 13.46 -11.56 -11.09
CA ARG A 51 14.68 -12.38 -11.15
C ARG A 51 14.55 -13.41 -12.27
N PRO A 52 15.53 -13.54 -13.19
CA PRO A 52 15.50 -14.59 -14.20
C PRO A 52 15.60 -15.98 -13.57
N ALA A 53 15.09 -16.98 -14.30
CA ALA A 53 15.18 -18.38 -13.91
C ALA A 53 16.65 -18.80 -13.69
N GLY A 54 16.91 -19.53 -12.60
CA GLY A 54 18.25 -19.98 -12.22
C GLY A 54 19.03 -19.02 -11.31
N GLN A 55 18.57 -17.77 -11.13
CA GLN A 55 19.18 -16.87 -10.14
C GLN A 55 18.94 -17.40 -8.71
N ARG A 56 20.00 -17.42 -7.90
CA ARG A 56 19.93 -17.82 -6.49
C ARG A 56 19.99 -16.60 -5.58
N VAL A 57 19.07 -16.52 -4.62
CA VAL A 57 19.17 -15.61 -3.47
C VAL A 57 19.89 -16.35 -2.35
N PRO A 58 21.03 -15.85 -1.83
CA PRO A 58 21.73 -16.49 -0.71
C PRO A 58 20.83 -16.62 0.51
N ALA A 59 20.89 -17.78 1.18
CA ALA A 59 20.18 -17.99 2.43
C ALA A 59 20.72 -17.04 3.51
N HIS A 60 19.81 -16.39 4.23
CA HIS A 60 20.14 -15.47 5.32
C HIS A 60 19.04 -15.49 6.38
N ALA A 61 19.39 -15.06 7.58
CA ALA A 61 18.45 -14.81 8.67
C ALA A 61 18.53 -13.34 9.07
N HIS A 62 17.40 -12.76 9.44
CA HIS A 62 17.38 -11.39 9.95
C HIS A 62 17.88 -11.36 11.40
N ASN A 63 18.73 -10.37 11.70
CA ASN A 63 19.20 -10.13 13.06
C ASN A 63 18.05 -9.70 13.97
N ARG A 64 18.11 -10.10 15.24
CA ARG A 64 17.20 -9.57 16.25
C ARG A 64 17.47 -8.07 16.42
N ALA A 65 16.44 -7.27 16.26
CA ALA A 65 16.49 -5.82 16.45
C ALA A 65 15.21 -5.36 17.16
N LYS A 66 15.36 -4.48 18.15
CA LYS A 66 14.23 -3.79 18.76
C LYS A 66 13.78 -2.67 17.81
N ARG A 67 12.48 -2.53 17.61
CA ARG A 67 11.85 -1.47 16.83
C ARG A 67 10.75 -0.83 17.67
N GLU A 68 10.53 0.46 17.48
CA GLU A 68 9.40 1.20 18.04
C GLU A 68 8.50 1.61 16.88
N ILE A 69 7.20 1.32 17.01
CA ILE A 69 6.22 1.48 15.95
C ILE A 69 5.04 2.23 16.57
N TRP A 70 4.63 3.31 15.92
CA TRP A 70 3.55 4.18 16.39
C TRP A 70 2.24 3.91 15.67
N ASP A 71 2.33 3.58 14.38
CA ASP A 71 1.20 3.43 13.49
C ASP A 71 1.22 2.02 12.88
N THR A 72 0.06 1.36 12.85
CA THR A 72 -0.08 0.05 12.19
C THR A 72 -0.24 0.26 10.68
N GLN A 73 0.71 -0.28 9.92
CA GLN A 73 0.62 -0.33 8.46
C GLN A 73 0.11 -1.69 7.99
N GLU A 74 -0.42 -1.75 6.77
CA GLU A 74 -0.89 -3.00 6.17
C GLU A 74 -0.67 -3.09 4.67
N VAL A 75 -0.48 -4.32 4.18
CA VAL A 75 -0.42 -4.62 2.75
C VAL A 75 -1.56 -5.54 2.38
N LEU A 76 -2.27 -5.19 1.31
CA LEU A 76 -3.34 -6.00 0.72
C LEU A 76 -2.93 -6.48 -0.67
N TRP A 77 -3.11 -7.77 -0.93
CA TRP A 77 -2.94 -8.39 -2.24
C TRP A 77 -4.28 -8.86 -2.77
N PHE A 78 -4.72 -8.30 -3.89
CA PHE A 78 -5.99 -8.66 -4.50
C PHE A 78 -5.83 -9.92 -5.34
N LYS A 79 -6.47 -11.02 -4.96
CA LYS A 79 -6.51 -12.26 -5.75
C LYS A 79 -7.59 -12.21 -6.82
N LYS A 80 -8.73 -11.59 -6.51
CA LYS A 80 -9.92 -11.49 -7.36
C LYS A 80 -10.68 -10.20 -7.06
N GLY A 81 -11.43 -9.72 -8.05
CA GLY A 81 -12.42 -8.67 -7.86
C GLY A 81 -11.85 -7.27 -8.04
N ARG A 82 -12.66 -6.29 -7.61
CA ARG A 82 -12.37 -4.87 -7.70
C ARG A 82 -12.98 -4.16 -6.51
N ALA A 83 -12.25 -3.24 -5.91
CA ALA A 83 -12.74 -2.36 -4.86
C ALA A 83 -12.30 -0.92 -5.14
N ARG A 84 -13.13 0.04 -4.74
CA ARG A 84 -12.74 1.46 -4.67
C ARG A 84 -12.23 1.73 -3.27
N PHE A 85 -10.99 2.15 -3.12
CA PHE A 85 -10.44 2.67 -1.88
C PHE A 85 -10.65 4.17 -1.82
N ASP A 86 -11.07 4.65 -0.66
CA ASP A 86 -11.28 6.05 -0.33
C ASP A 86 -10.23 6.43 0.72
N PHE A 87 -9.41 7.44 0.44
CA PHE A 87 -8.30 7.86 1.30
C PHE A 87 -8.62 9.14 2.06
N TYR A 88 -8.15 9.20 3.29
CA TYR A 88 -8.36 10.29 4.23
C TYR A 88 -7.02 10.70 4.85
N ASP A 89 -6.90 11.97 5.23
CA ASP A 89 -5.75 12.42 6.00
C ASP A 89 -5.81 11.99 7.48
N ASP A 90 -4.84 12.44 8.28
CA ASP A 90 -4.73 12.14 9.71
C ASP A 90 -5.86 12.76 10.55
N ASP A 91 -6.58 13.77 10.05
CA ASP A 91 -7.75 14.37 10.70
C ASP A 91 -9.05 13.62 10.32
N GLY A 92 -9.01 12.84 9.24
CA GLY A 92 -10.13 12.06 8.73
C GLY A 92 -10.91 12.77 7.62
N ASP A 93 -10.32 13.81 7.02
CA ASP A 93 -10.89 14.49 5.88
C ASP A 93 -10.62 13.71 4.60
N TYR A 94 -11.66 13.54 3.78
CA TYR A 94 -11.58 12.80 2.53
C TYR A 94 -10.73 13.53 1.48
N LEU A 95 -9.83 12.78 0.83
CA LEU A 95 -8.92 13.31 -0.18
C LEU A 95 -9.34 12.89 -1.60
N GLU A 96 -9.21 11.59 -1.90
CA GLU A 96 -9.43 11.01 -3.22
C GLU A 96 -9.68 9.50 -3.15
N SER A 97 -10.06 8.92 -4.29
CA SER A 97 -10.35 7.49 -4.39
C SER A 97 -9.65 6.82 -5.57
N HIS A 98 -9.29 5.54 -5.42
CA HIS A 98 -8.68 4.73 -6.47
C HIS A 98 -9.36 3.36 -6.57
N ILE A 99 -9.45 2.82 -7.78
CA ILE A 99 -9.94 1.45 -7.99
C ILE A 99 -8.76 0.49 -8.02
N ILE A 100 -8.80 -0.52 -7.15
CA ILE A 100 -7.81 -1.59 -7.07
C ILE A 100 -8.45 -2.86 -7.61
N GLY A 101 -7.70 -3.62 -8.40
CA GLY A 101 -8.17 -4.84 -9.04
C GLY A 101 -7.32 -6.06 -8.72
N ALA A 102 -7.77 -7.21 -9.23
CA ALA A 102 -7.04 -8.47 -9.15
C ALA A 102 -5.58 -8.34 -9.64
N GLY A 103 -4.65 -8.88 -8.85
CA GLY A 103 -3.21 -8.85 -9.05
C GLY A 103 -2.51 -7.60 -8.52
N ASP A 104 -3.24 -6.52 -8.25
CA ASP A 104 -2.65 -5.32 -7.68
C ASP A 104 -2.34 -5.52 -6.18
N VAL A 105 -1.35 -4.76 -5.70
CA VAL A 105 -0.93 -4.71 -4.30
C VAL A 105 -1.07 -3.29 -3.80
N ILE A 106 -1.59 -3.11 -2.59
CA ILE A 106 -1.65 -1.80 -1.95
C ILE A 106 -0.97 -1.84 -0.58
N LEU A 107 -0.05 -0.92 -0.34
CA LEU A 107 0.44 -0.57 0.99
C LEU A 107 -0.38 0.60 1.52
N LEU A 108 -0.91 0.45 2.72
CA LEU A 108 -1.61 1.48 3.49
C LEU A 108 -0.68 1.89 4.63
N ALA A 109 -0.05 3.05 4.46
CA ALA A 109 1.07 3.49 5.27
C ALA A 109 0.66 4.46 6.39
N ARG A 110 -0.19 5.44 6.10
CA ARG A 110 -0.64 6.50 7.03
C ARG A 110 -2.03 7.02 6.67
N GLY A 111 -2.57 7.90 7.51
CA GLY A 111 -3.91 8.46 7.34
C GLY A 111 -5.02 7.43 7.54
N GLY A 112 -6.16 7.70 6.94
CA GLY A 112 -7.32 6.83 6.95
C GLY A 112 -7.59 6.20 5.59
N HIS A 113 -8.22 5.03 5.61
CA HIS A 113 -8.76 4.43 4.40
C HIS A 113 -10.07 3.69 4.69
N GLY A 114 -10.91 3.61 3.68
CA GLY A 114 -12.06 2.71 3.61
C GLY A 114 -12.15 2.14 2.20
N TYR A 115 -12.94 1.10 1.97
CA TYR A 115 -13.19 0.64 0.61
C TYR A 115 -14.61 0.12 0.41
N GLU A 116 -15.08 0.29 -0.82
CA GLU A 116 -16.33 -0.27 -1.31
C GLU A 116 -16.04 -1.36 -2.35
N VAL A 117 -16.60 -2.55 -2.14
CA VAL A 117 -16.46 -3.67 -3.08
C VAL A 117 -17.34 -3.43 -4.30
N LEU A 118 -16.73 -3.38 -5.50
CA LEU A 118 -17.42 -3.16 -6.77
C LEU A 118 -17.79 -4.48 -7.47
N SER A 119 -17.13 -5.57 -7.08
CA SER A 119 -17.39 -6.95 -7.52
C SER A 119 -16.72 -7.90 -6.54
N ASP A 120 -17.24 -9.12 -6.33
CA ASP A 120 -16.68 -10.14 -5.41
C ASP A 120 -15.15 -10.11 -5.28
N VAL A 121 -14.68 -9.69 -4.11
CA VAL A 121 -13.25 -9.56 -3.80
C VAL A 121 -12.77 -10.78 -3.02
N GLU A 122 -11.61 -11.30 -3.45
CA GLU A 122 -10.75 -12.11 -2.60
C GLU A 122 -9.43 -11.36 -2.45
N LEU A 123 -9.00 -11.12 -1.21
CA LEU A 123 -7.71 -10.50 -0.93
C LEU A 123 -7.00 -11.23 0.21
N VAL A 124 -5.68 -11.09 0.23
CA VAL A 124 -4.83 -11.47 1.37
C VAL A 124 -4.35 -10.18 2.01
N GLU A 125 -4.30 -10.16 3.34
CA GLU A 125 -3.84 -9.02 4.12
C GLU A 125 -2.69 -9.45 5.03
N ALA A 126 -1.67 -8.62 5.12
CA ALA A 126 -0.65 -8.68 6.15
C ALA A 126 -0.60 -7.33 6.87
N LYS A 127 -0.83 -7.34 8.18
CA LYS A 127 -0.71 -6.16 9.03
C LYS A 127 0.59 -6.19 9.81
N GLN A 128 1.14 -5.01 10.04
CA GLN A 128 2.25 -4.80 10.96
C GLN A 128 1.82 -5.17 12.38
N GLY A 129 2.72 -5.82 13.11
CA GLY A 129 2.50 -6.22 14.49
C GLY A 129 3.43 -5.51 15.48
N PRO A 130 3.22 -5.68 16.79
CA PRO A 130 2.18 -6.54 17.41
C PRO A 130 0.75 -6.04 17.15
N TYR A 131 -0.15 -6.94 16.76
CA TYR A 131 -1.54 -6.59 16.46
C TYR A 131 -2.33 -6.32 17.75
N LEU A 132 -2.96 -5.15 17.86
CA LEU A 132 -3.75 -4.74 19.02
C LEU A 132 -5.27 -4.95 18.83
N GLY A 133 -5.68 -5.55 17.72
CA GLY A 133 -7.08 -5.85 17.46
C GLY A 133 -7.87 -4.59 17.12
N ASN A 134 -9.04 -4.41 17.72
CA ASN A 134 -9.86 -3.22 17.48
C ASN A 134 -9.21 -1.92 17.96
N ALA A 135 -8.20 -1.99 18.84
CA ALA A 135 -7.48 -0.83 19.31
C ALA A 135 -6.49 -0.25 18.28
N ASP A 136 -6.20 -0.97 17.18
CA ASP A 136 -5.30 -0.50 16.12
C ASP A 136 -5.92 0.58 15.22
N LYS A 137 -7.23 0.85 15.35
CA LYS A 137 -7.92 1.80 14.47
C LYS A 137 -8.94 2.65 15.20
N ARG A 138 -9.03 3.90 14.75
CA ARG A 138 -10.21 4.75 14.98
C ARG A 138 -11.14 4.66 13.78
N MET A 139 -12.45 4.75 14.02
CA MET A 139 -13.43 4.77 12.92
C MET A 139 -13.54 6.18 12.36
N LEU A 140 -13.62 6.28 11.03
CA LEU A 140 -13.87 7.51 10.29
C LEU A 140 -15.30 7.54 9.74
N ASN A 141 -15.81 8.73 9.48
CA ASN A 141 -17.04 8.88 8.72
C ASN A 141 -16.74 8.65 7.24
N ALA A 142 -17.44 7.69 6.63
CA ALA A 142 -17.29 7.44 5.20
C ALA A 142 -17.71 8.67 4.38
N VAL A 143 -16.95 8.95 3.32
CA VAL A 143 -17.32 9.96 2.32
C VAL A 143 -18.69 9.63 1.72
N SER A 144 -19.53 10.65 1.50
CA SER A 144 -20.81 10.47 0.82
C SER A 144 -20.60 10.18 -0.66
N SER A 145 -21.49 9.38 -1.26
CA SER A 145 -21.30 8.88 -2.61
C SER A 145 -21.23 9.98 -3.69
N ASP A 146 -21.91 11.10 -3.46
CA ASP A 146 -21.90 12.30 -4.31
C ASP A 146 -20.57 13.07 -4.29
N LYS A 147 -19.71 12.81 -3.31
CA LYS A 147 -18.41 13.50 -3.12
C LYS A 147 -17.21 12.67 -3.53
N ILE A 148 -17.41 11.43 -3.96
CA ILE A 148 -16.34 10.54 -4.41
C ILE A 148 -15.64 11.12 -5.64
N LYS A 149 -14.32 11.20 -5.56
CA LYS A 149 -13.41 11.65 -6.62
C LYS A 149 -12.50 10.48 -6.99
N VAL A 150 -12.98 9.63 -7.90
CA VAL A 150 -12.13 8.56 -8.45
C VAL A 150 -11.06 9.17 -9.35
N LYS A 151 -9.81 8.93 -9.02
CA LYS A 151 -8.65 9.30 -9.83
C LYS A 151 -8.26 8.12 -10.72
N SER A 152 -8.05 8.39 -12.00
CA SER A 152 -7.32 7.48 -12.88
C SER A 152 -5.88 7.40 -12.39
N GLY A 153 -5.36 6.19 -12.15
CA GLY A 153 -3.91 6.01 -12.13
C GLY A 153 -3.41 6.24 -13.56
N GLU A 154 -2.58 7.26 -13.76
CA GLU A 154 -1.86 7.44 -15.03
C GLU A 154 -0.90 6.27 -15.28
#